data_AF-A0A7C4DMA4-F1
#
_entry.id   AF-A0A7C4DMA4-F1
#
_cell.length_a   1.000
_cell.length_b   1.000
_cell.length_c   1.000
_cell.angle_alpha   90.00
_cell.angle_beta   90.00
_cell.angle_gamma   90.00
#
_symmetry.space_group_name_H-M   'P 1'
#
loop_
_entity.id
_entity.type
_entity.pdbx_description
1 polymer ?
#
loop_
_entity_poly.entity_id
_entity_poly.type
_entity_poly.pdbx_seq_one_letter_code
_entity_poly.pdbx_strand_id
1 'polypeptide(L)'
;MSGDELEYLAKLIKRPVQSEKALSLIDKQNTLTFITDINATKHDIKRAVEYLLNVKVAEVKTLITPKGEKKAYVKLHPEYKATEVATRLGIM
;
A
#
# COMPACT_ATOMS: atom_id res chain seq x y z
N MET A 1 -16.83 11.74 2.94
CA MET A 1 -16.80 10.45 2.23
C MET A 1 -18.00 9.67 2.70
N SER A 2 -18.83 9.17 1.79
CA SER A 2 -19.99 8.35 2.17
C SER A 2 -19.53 7.02 2.78
N GLY A 3 -20.40 6.34 3.51
CA GLY A 3 -20.10 5.01 4.06
C GLY A 3 -19.67 4.02 2.95
N ASP A 4 -20.34 4.08 1.81
CA ASP A 4 -20.06 3.23 0.65
C ASP A 4 -18.67 3.47 0.05
N GLU A 5 -18.20 4.73 0.02
CA GLU A 5 -16.85 5.07 -0.46
C GLU A 5 -15.77 4.48 0.45
N LEU A 6 -15.99 4.49 1.76
CA LEU A 6 -15.04 3.93 2.74
C LEU A 6 -14.94 2.42 2.59
N GLU A 7 -16.10 1.76 2.44
CA GLU A 7 -16.17 0.32 2.21
C GLU A 7 -15.48 -0.07 0.89
N TYR A 8 -15.68 0.73 -0.16
CA TYR A 8 -14.98 0.53 -1.43
C TYR A 8 -13.46 0.60 -1.27
N LEU A 9 -12.93 1.65 -0.63
CA LEU A 9 -11.48 1.82 -0.47
C LEU A 9 -10.85 0.70 0.36
N ALA A 10 -11.54 0.22 1.41
CA ALA A 10 -11.08 -0.90 2.23
C ALA A 10 -10.93 -2.19 1.41
N LYS A 11 -11.82 -2.43 0.43
CA LYS A 11 -11.76 -3.62 -0.44
C LYS A 11 -10.62 -3.60 -1.46
N LEU A 12 -10.01 -2.44 -1.72
CA LEU A 12 -8.96 -2.31 -2.74
C LEU A 12 -7.61 -2.87 -2.30
N ILE A 13 -7.29 -2.83 -1.00
CA ILE A 13 -6.04 -3.35 -0.46
C ILE A 13 -6.32 -4.76 0.08
N LYS A 14 -5.79 -5.79 -0.60
CA LYS A 14 -6.08 -7.19 -0.26
C LYS A 14 -5.17 -7.70 0.86
N ARG A 15 -3.85 -7.47 0.74
CA ARG A 15 -2.85 -7.88 1.74
C ARG A 15 -1.50 -7.19 1.55
N PRO A 16 -0.70 -7.00 2.61
CA PRO A 16 0.70 -6.63 2.47
C PRO A 16 1.52 -7.77 1.86
N VAL A 17 2.69 -7.43 1.30
CA VAL A 17 3.68 -8.40 0.83
C VAL A 17 4.84 -8.44 1.82
N GLN A 18 5.12 -9.63 2.36
CA GLN A 18 6.13 -9.86 3.41
C GLN A 18 7.36 -10.62 2.90
N SER A 19 7.83 -10.31 1.69
CA SER A 19 9.07 -10.90 1.15
C SER A 19 10.30 -10.11 1.56
N GLU A 20 11.49 -10.72 1.53
CA GLU A 20 12.77 -10.03 1.82
C GLU A 20 12.95 -8.76 0.96
N LYS A 21 12.57 -8.83 -0.31
CA LYS A 21 12.58 -7.67 -1.21
C LYS A 21 11.62 -6.58 -0.75
N ALA A 22 10.43 -6.93 -0.25
CA ALA A 22 9.48 -5.96 0.29
C ALA A 22 10.01 -5.34 1.60
N LEU A 23 10.57 -6.13 2.50
CA LEU A 23 11.23 -5.64 3.72
C LEU A 23 12.37 -4.67 3.37
N SER A 24 13.23 -5.01 2.41
CA SER A 24 14.30 -4.11 1.98
C SER A 24 13.79 -2.80 1.37
N LEU A 25 12.61 -2.76 0.76
CA LEU A 25 12.00 -1.53 0.25
C LEU A 25 11.45 -0.64 1.37
N ILE A 26 10.96 -1.26 2.45
CA ILE A 26 10.52 -0.55 3.65
C ILE A 26 11.70 0.21 4.25
N ASP A 27 12.82 -0.50 4.46
CA ASP A 27 14.02 0.08 5.11
C ASP A 27 14.73 1.11 4.24
N LYS A 28 14.93 0.81 2.94
CA LYS A 28 15.80 1.63 2.07
C LYS A 28 15.08 2.72 1.30
N GLN A 29 13.77 2.55 1.05
CA GLN A 29 13.05 3.39 0.09
C GLN A 29 11.77 3.99 0.65
N ASN A 30 11.49 3.81 1.94
CA ASN A 30 10.26 4.28 2.58
C ASN A 30 9.00 3.79 1.85
N THR A 31 9.04 2.53 1.37
CA THR A 31 8.04 1.99 0.44
C THR A 31 7.39 0.72 0.98
N LEU A 32 6.06 0.74 1.11
CA LEU A 32 5.25 -0.42 1.44
C LEU A 32 4.80 -1.15 0.17
N THR A 33 4.67 -2.47 0.24
CA THR A 33 4.24 -3.28 -0.91
C THR A 33 2.95 -4.01 -0.57
N PHE A 34 1.95 -3.91 -1.45
CA PHE A 34 0.63 -4.51 -1.28
C PHE A 34 0.21 -5.31 -2.51
N ILE A 35 -0.61 -6.33 -2.30
CA ILE A 35 -1.50 -6.87 -3.32
C ILE A 35 -2.83 -6.13 -3.23
N THR A 36 -3.33 -5.73 -4.39
CA THR A 36 -4.48 -4.85 -4.55
C THR A 36 -5.48 -5.44 -5.53
N ASP A 37 -6.67 -4.85 -5.62
CA ASP A 37 -7.63 -5.23 -6.65
C ASP A 37 -7.12 -4.93 -8.06
N ILE A 38 -7.40 -5.85 -9.00
CA ILE A 38 -6.94 -5.74 -10.38
C ILE A 38 -7.56 -4.54 -11.11
N ASN A 39 -8.69 -4.01 -10.64
CA ASN A 39 -9.33 -2.83 -11.20
C ASN A 39 -8.93 -1.52 -10.49
N ALA A 40 -8.25 -1.60 -9.33
CA ALA A 40 -7.87 -0.42 -8.54
C ALA A 40 -6.93 0.53 -9.31
N THR A 41 -7.28 1.80 -9.44
CA THR A 41 -6.37 2.79 -10.04
C THR A 41 -5.28 3.21 -9.06
N LYS A 42 -4.21 3.84 -9.55
CA LYS A 42 -3.16 4.40 -8.67
C LYS A 42 -3.72 5.43 -7.68
N HIS A 43 -4.72 6.22 -8.11
CA HIS A 43 -5.39 7.20 -7.27
C HIS A 43 -6.21 6.54 -6.16
N ASP A 44 -6.90 5.44 -6.47
CA ASP A 44 -7.67 4.71 -5.47
C ASP A 44 -6.77 4.03 -4.44
N ILE A 45 -5.68 3.40 -4.89
CA ILE A 45 -4.67 2.80 -4.01
C ILE A 45 -4.07 3.86 -3.09
N LYS A 46 -3.74 5.04 -3.63
CA LYS A 46 -3.26 6.17 -2.83
C LYS A 46 -4.26 6.54 -1.74
N ARG A 47 -5.52 6.81 -2.11
CA ARG A 47 -6.57 7.18 -1.15
C ARG A 47 -6.80 6.10 -0.10
N ALA A 48 -6.85 4.84 -0.51
CA ALA A 48 -7.04 3.71 0.39
C ALA A 48 -5.90 3.60 1.41
N VAL A 49 -4.64 3.71 0.98
CA VAL A 49 -3.50 3.62 1.90
C VAL A 49 -3.43 4.83 2.84
N GLU A 50 -3.65 6.03 2.33
CA GLU A 50 -3.66 7.25 3.15
C GLU A 50 -4.75 7.18 4.24
N TYR A 51 -5.94 6.70 3.87
CA TYR A 51 -7.06 6.54 4.79
C TYR A 51 -6.83 5.40 5.80
N LEU A 52 -6.51 4.20 5.34
CA LEU A 52 -6.39 3.02 6.19
C LEU A 52 -5.23 3.10 7.18
N LEU A 53 -4.12 3.73 6.79
CA LEU A 53 -2.90 3.78 7.60
C LEU A 53 -2.67 5.14 8.27
N ASN A 54 -3.53 6.13 7.98
CA ASN A 54 -3.41 7.52 8.43
C ASN A 54 -2.03 8.11 8.11
N VAL A 55 -1.64 8.06 6.83
CA VAL A 55 -0.35 8.54 6.30
C VAL A 55 -0.55 9.38 5.04
N LYS A 56 0.52 10.01 4.55
CA LYS A 56 0.57 10.60 3.20
C LYS A 56 1.44 9.78 2.27
N VAL A 57 0.99 9.65 1.02
CA VAL A 57 1.66 8.87 -0.02
C VAL A 57 2.28 9.82 -1.05
N ALA A 58 3.59 9.70 -1.22
CA ALA A 58 4.34 10.44 -2.22
C ALA A 58 4.09 9.89 -3.63
N GLU A 59 4.19 8.57 -3.80
CA GLU A 59 4.15 7.94 -5.13
C GLU A 59 3.55 6.53 -5.06
N VAL A 60 2.80 6.14 -6.10
CA VAL A 60 2.30 4.78 -6.28
C VAL A 60 2.77 4.21 -7.62
N LYS A 61 3.43 3.07 -7.59
CA LYS A 61 3.79 2.25 -8.77
C LYS A 61 3.06 0.93 -8.72
N THR A 62 2.59 0.44 -9.85
CA THR A 62 1.80 -0.80 -9.92
C THR A 62 2.32 -1.70 -11.03
N LEU A 63 2.20 -3.01 -10.85
CA LEU A 63 2.42 -4.01 -11.89
C LEU A 63 1.45 -5.17 -11.73
N ILE A 64 1.17 -5.89 -12.82
CA ILE A 64 0.47 -7.17 -12.77
C ILE A 64 1.53 -8.27 -12.64
N THR A 65 1.38 -9.11 -11.63
CA THR A 65 2.28 -10.25 -11.41
C THR A 65 1.94 -11.40 -12.37
N PRO A 66 2.87 -12.34 -12.63
CA PRO A 66 2.56 -13.54 -13.43
C PRO A 66 1.42 -14.41 -12.86
N LYS A 67 1.05 -14.23 -11.58
CA LYS A 67 -0.08 -14.90 -10.93
C LYS A 67 -1.42 -14.20 -11.17
N GLY A 68 -1.46 -13.13 -11.96
CA GLY A 68 -2.66 -12.33 -12.21
C GLY A 68 -3.03 -11.35 -11.08
N GLU A 69 -2.20 -11.23 -10.05
CA GLU A 69 -2.45 -10.27 -8.96
C GLU A 69 -1.86 -8.89 -9.30
N LYS A 70 -2.57 -7.80 -8.98
CA LYS A 70 -1.99 -6.45 -9.04
C LYS A 70 -1.16 -6.18 -7.79
N LYS A 71 0.13 -5.93 -7.98
CA LYS A 71 1.07 -5.51 -6.94
C LYS A 71 1.28 -4.00 -7.00
N ALA A 72 1.18 -3.34 -5.85
CA ALA A 72 1.42 -1.92 -5.69
C ALA A 72 2.61 -1.67 -4.77
N TYR A 73 3.52 -0.81 -5.22
CA TYR A 73 4.59 -0.20 -4.42
C TYR A 73 4.14 1.21 -4.06
N VAL A 74 4.06 1.49 -2.76
CA VAL A 74 3.49 2.71 -2.22
C VAL A 74 4.57 3.40 -1.41
N LYS A 75 5.15 4.46 -1.98
CA LYS A 75 6.18 5.27 -1.32
C LYS A 75 5.50 6.30 -0.43
N LEU A 76 5.82 6.27 0.85
CA LEU A 76 5.27 7.23 1.81
C LEU A 76 5.98 8.58 1.69
N HIS A 77 5.25 9.63 2.06
CA HIS A 77 5.82 10.97 2.19
C HIS A 77 6.94 10.95 3.24
N PRO A 78 8.04 11.71 3.09
CA PRO A 78 9.20 11.66 3.99
C PRO A 78 8.90 11.95 5.46
N GLU A 79 7.77 12.61 5.75
CA GLU A 79 7.31 12.86 7.13
C GLU A 79 6.83 11.59 7.85
N TYR A 80 6.53 10.51 7.12
CA TYR A 80 6.14 9.20 7.66
C TYR A 80 7.24 8.17 7.39
N LYS A 81 7.48 7.28 8.36
CA LYS A 81 8.39 6.14 8.19
C LYS A 81 7.63 4.86 7.91
N ALA A 82 7.96 4.20 6.81
CA ALA A 82 7.37 2.94 6.39
C ALA A 82 7.65 1.82 7.41
N THR A 83 8.79 1.86 8.10
CA THR A 83 9.14 0.90 9.17
C THR A 83 8.13 0.96 10.32
N GLU A 84 7.83 2.16 10.83
CA GLU A 84 6.85 2.37 11.90
C GLU A 84 5.43 1.94 11.49
N VAL A 85 5.08 2.16 10.21
CA VAL A 85 3.80 1.69 9.65
C VAL A 85 3.79 0.17 9.52
N ALA A 86 4.91 -0.44 9.10
CA ALA A 86 5.03 -1.88 8.93
C ALA A 86 4.93 -2.64 10.26
N THR A 87 5.52 -2.11 11.34
CA THR A 87 5.38 -2.66 12.70
C THR A 87 3.93 -2.61 13.17
N ARG A 88 3.21 -1.50 12.94
CA ARG A 88 1.77 -1.39 13.26
C ARG A 88 0.91 -2.39 12.47
N LEU A 89 1.35 -2.76 11.28
CA LEU A 89 0.71 -3.77 10.43
C LEU A 89 1.10 -5.21 10.77
N GLY A 90 2.01 -5.43 11.74
CA GLY A 90 2.48 -6.78 12.11
C GLY A 90 3.35 -7.45 11.03
N ILE A 91 4.05 -6.65 10.21
CA ILE A 91 4.96 -7.15 9.16
C ILE A 91 6.39 -7.32 9.71
N MET A 92 6.76 -6.52 10.71
CA MET A 92 8.09 -6.47 11.35
C MET A 92 7.96 -6.51 12.86
#